data_AF-A0A8J6E7Q1-F1
#
_entry.id   AF-A0A8J6E7Q1-F1
#
_cell.length_a   1.000
_cell.length_b   1.000
_cell.length_c   1.000
_cell.angle_alpha   90.00
_cell.angle_beta   90.00
_cell.angle_gamma   90.00
#
_symmetry.space_group_name_H-M   'P 1'
#
loop_
_entity.id
_entity.type
_entity.pdbx_description
1 polymer ?
#
loop_
_entity_poly.entity_id
_entity_poly.type
_entity_poly.pdbx_seq_one_letter_code
_entity_poly.pdbx_strand_id
1 'polypeptide(L)'
;MNFLRGVMGGQQSSGVQPSGAETIQKLCDRVASSTLLDDRRDAVRALKSLSKKYRLEVGTQAMDHLLNVLQTDRADSEIIGYALDTLYNVLSNDAEEAGKS
;
A
#
# COMPACT_ATOMS: atom_id res chain seq x y z
N MET A 1 -53.88 13.31 14.62
CA MET A 1 -52.94 14.20 13.90
C MET A 1 -51.63 13.45 13.68
N ASN A 2 -51.47 12.90 12.48
CA ASN A 2 -50.24 12.28 11.98
C ASN A 2 -49.54 13.33 11.11
N PHE A 3 -48.48 13.96 11.61
CA PHE A 3 -47.73 14.94 10.85
C PHE A 3 -46.24 14.60 10.93
N LEU A 4 -45.68 14.35 9.74
CA LEU A 4 -44.25 14.25 9.42
C LEU A 4 -43.60 12.88 9.60
N ARG A 5 -44.15 11.93 8.84
CA ARG A 5 -43.38 10.87 8.18
C ARG A 5 -42.79 11.45 6.89
N GLY A 6 -41.46 11.45 6.76
CA GLY A 6 -40.77 11.44 5.47
C GLY A 6 -39.86 12.64 5.16
N VAL A 7 -38.56 12.49 5.45
CA VAL A 7 -37.43 12.73 4.52
C VAL A 7 -36.30 11.82 5.03
N MET A 8 -36.23 10.59 4.50
CA MET A 8 -35.16 10.16 3.58
C MET A 8 -33.84 9.91 4.35
N GLY A 9 -33.54 8.68 4.76
CA GLY A 9 -33.23 7.62 3.80
C GLY A 9 -31.86 7.83 3.13
N GLY A 10 -30.91 8.47 3.82
CA GLY A 10 -29.50 8.50 3.42
C GLY A 10 -28.75 7.35 4.08
N GLN A 11 -28.78 6.20 3.40
CA GLN A 11 -27.86 5.08 3.50
C GLN A 11 -26.70 5.32 4.48
N GLN A 12 -26.70 4.61 5.61
CA GLN A 12 -25.44 4.16 6.18
C GLN A 12 -24.76 3.38 5.06
N SER A 13 -23.92 4.05 4.27
CA SER A 13 -22.84 3.38 3.60
C SER A 13 -22.05 2.77 4.74
N SER A 14 -22.26 1.48 5.01
CA SER A 14 -21.21 0.60 5.49
C SER A 14 -20.02 0.90 4.59
N GLY A 15 -19.20 1.86 5.00
CA GLY A 15 -18.06 2.33 4.23
C GLY A 15 -17.19 1.11 4.06
N VAL A 16 -17.26 0.51 2.87
CA VAL A 16 -16.48 -0.67 2.51
C VAL A 16 -15.05 -0.24 2.74
N GLN A 17 -14.45 -0.72 3.83
CA GLN A 17 -13.03 -0.49 4.08
C GLN A 17 -12.32 -1.09 2.87
N PRO A 18 -11.52 -0.30 2.14
CA PRO A 18 -10.85 -0.80 0.96
C PRO A 18 -10.05 -2.03 1.35
N SER A 19 -10.11 -3.08 0.52
CA SER A 19 -9.35 -4.29 0.79
C SER A 19 -7.85 -3.98 0.80
N GLY A 20 -7.06 -4.88 1.41
CA GLY A 20 -5.59 -4.76 1.38
C GLY A 20 -5.09 -4.61 -0.06
N ALA A 21 -5.63 -5.40 -0.98
CA ALA A 21 -5.31 -5.34 -2.40
C ALA A 21 -5.67 -3.99 -3.06
N GLU A 22 -6.87 -3.45 -2.82
CA GLU A 22 -7.26 -2.14 -3.38
C GLU A 22 -6.40 -1.00 -2.85
N THR A 23 -6.00 -1.08 -1.57
CA THR A 23 -5.10 -0.10 -0.96
C THR A 23 -3.72 -0.17 -1.59
N ILE A 24 -3.18 -1.38 -1.79
CA ILE A 24 -1.89 -1.60 -2.44
C ILE A 24 -1.90 -1.08 -3.88
N GLN A 25 -2.95 -1.37 -4.65
CA GLN A 25 -3.09 -0.88 -6.01
C GLN A 25 -3.03 0.65 -6.08
N LYS A 26 -3.76 1.36 -5.21
CA LYS A 26 -3.72 2.84 -5.17
C LYS A 26 -2.33 3.38 -4.83
N LEU A 27 -1.58 2.68 -3.98
CA LEU A 27 -0.20 3.05 -3.67
C LEU A 27 0.71 2.82 -4.87
N CYS A 28 0.57 1.70 -5.58
CA CYS A 28 1.29 1.41 -6.83
C CYS A 28 1.02 2.49 -7.88
N ASP A 29 -0.24 2.86 -8.09
CA ASP A 29 -0.63 3.92 -9.02
C ASP A 29 0.06 5.24 -8.65
N ARG A 30 0.10 5.59 -7.36
CA ARG A 30 0.78 6.81 -6.88
C ARG A 30 2.29 6.77 -7.09
N VAL A 31 2.94 5.62 -6.85
CA VAL A 31 4.38 5.42 -7.14
C VAL A 31 4.65 5.62 -8.63
N ALA A 32 3.77 5.11 -9.50
CA ALA A 32 3.93 5.19 -10.95
C ALA A 32 3.61 6.57 -11.53
N SER A 33 2.60 7.26 -11.00
CA SER A 33 2.05 8.47 -11.63
C SER A 33 2.52 9.78 -11.00
N SER A 34 3.02 9.78 -9.76
CA SER A 34 3.36 11.04 -9.10
C SER A 34 4.70 11.62 -9.58
N THR A 35 4.66 12.89 -9.95
CA THR A 35 5.84 13.67 -10.32
C THR A 35 6.60 14.18 -9.10
N LEU A 36 5.93 14.33 -7.95
CA LEU A 36 6.55 14.77 -6.70
C LEU A 36 7.28 13.60 -6.03
N LEU A 37 8.56 13.82 -5.69
CA LEU A 37 9.37 12.81 -5.00
C LEU A 37 8.76 12.43 -3.64
N ASP A 38 8.29 13.41 -2.87
CA ASP A 38 7.71 13.18 -1.54
C ASP A 38 6.48 12.26 -1.61
N ASP A 39 5.64 12.42 -2.64
CA ASP A 39 4.47 11.56 -2.84
C ASP A 39 4.86 10.11 -3.14
N ARG A 40 5.87 9.91 -4.01
CA ARG A 40 6.38 8.57 -4.30
C ARG A 40 6.99 7.96 -3.04
N ARG A 41 7.77 8.74 -2.29
CA ARG A 41 8.43 8.29 -1.05
C ARG A 41 7.40 7.86 -0.01
N ASP A 42 6.35 8.65 0.21
CA ASP A 42 5.27 8.31 1.13
C ASP A 42 4.51 7.05 0.69
N ALA A 43 4.28 6.89 -0.61
CA ALA A 43 3.64 5.69 -1.14
C ALA A 43 4.50 4.42 -0.92
N VAL A 44 5.82 4.49 -1.18
CA VAL A 44 6.74 3.37 -0.94
C VAL A 44 6.86 3.08 0.57
N ARG A 45 6.88 4.11 1.43
CA ARG A 45 6.84 3.95 2.89
C ARG A 45 5.58 3.21 3.35
N ALA A 46 4.43 3.51 2.76
CA ALA A 46 3.18 2.80 3.03
C ALA A 46 3.26 1.34 2.56
N LEU A 47 3.78 1.08 1.35
CA LEU A 47 3.99 -0.29 0.84
C LEU A 47 4.89 -1.12 1.76
N LYS A 48 5.98 -0.53 2.28
CA LYS A 48 6.85 -1.17 3.29
C LYS A 48 6.09 -1.61 4.53
N SER A 49 5.16 -0.79 5.02
CA SER A 49 4.39 -1.12 6.23
C SER A 49 3.38 -2.25 6.00
N LEU A 50 2.87 -2.37 4.76
CA LEU A 50 1.92 -3.40 4.36
C LEU A 50 2.58 -4.71 3.95
N SER A 51 3.84 -4.68 3.50
CA SER A 51 4.52 -5.84 2.89
C SER A 51 4.70 -7.04 3.80
N LYS A 52 4.67 -6.85 5.13
CA LYS A 52 4.72 -7.97 6.10
C LYS A 52 3.38 -8.69 6.23
N LYS A 53 2.26 -7.96 6.14
CA LYS A 53 0.90 -8.49 6.31
C LYS A 53 0.29 -8.98 4.99
N TYR A 54 0.54 -8.24 3.92
CA TYR A 54 -0.03 -8.47 2.59
C TYR A 54 1.09 -8.81 1.59
N ARG A 55 1.93 -9.78 1.98
CA ARG A 55 3.17 -10.13 1.27
C ARG A 55 2.89 -10.53 -0.18
N LEU A 56 1.85 -11.34 -0.39
CA LEU A 56 1.46 -11.83 -1.71
C LEU A 56 0.98 -10.68 -2.61
N GLU A 57 0.12 -9.81 -2.09
CA GLU A 57 -0.44 -8.68 -2.83
C GLU A 57 0.64 -7.65 -3.18
N VAL A 58 1.50 -7.29 -2.22
CA VAL A 58 2.64 -6.39 -2.49
C VAL A 58 3.61 -7.04 -3.49
N GLY A 59 3.91 -8.33 -3.35
CA GLY A 59 4.80 -9.03 -4.26
C GLY A 59 4.27 -9.16 -5.69
N THR A 60 2.96 -9.24 -5.87
CA THR A 60 2.33 -9.37 -7.20
C THR A 60 2.05 -8.03 -7.86
N GLN A 61 1.68 -7.00 -7.09
CA GLN A 61 1.26 -5.70 -7.64
C GLN A 61 2.36 -4.65 -7.63
N ALA A 62 3.28 -4.67 -6.65
CA ALA A 62 4.24 -3.60 -6.44
C ALA A 62 5.64 -3.90 -6.96
N MET A 63 5.96 -5.14 -7.34
CA MET A 63 7.32 -5.56 -7.69
C MET A 63 7.94 -4.68 -8.78
N ASP A 64 7.27 -4.53 -9.92
CA ASP A 64 7.80 -3.75 -11.05
C ASP A 64 7.95 -2.26 -10.68
N HIS A 65 7.03 -1.73 -9.87
CA HIS A 65 7.10 -0.34 -9.41
C HIS A 65 8.26 -0.10 -8.45
N LEU A 66 8.53 -1.04 -7.53
CA LEU A 66 9.67 -0.98 -6.62
C LEU A 66 10.99 -1.05 -7.39
N LEU A 67 11.09 -1.94 -8.39
CA LEU A 67 12.27 -2.02 -9.26
C LEU A 67 12.49 -0.73 -10.06
N ASN A 68 11.40 -0.12 -10.57
CA ASN A 68 11.48 1.15 -11.27
C ASN A 68 11.98 2.28 -10.35
N VAL A 69 11.47 2.36 -9.11
CA VAL A 69 11.96 3.31 -8.10
C VAL A 69 13.46 3.19 -7.87
N LEU A 70 13.98 1.96 -7.78
CA LEU A 70 15.43 1.72 -7.64
C LEU A 70 16.25 2.25 -8.82
N GLN A 71 15.66 2.33 -10.01
CA GLN A 71 16.31 2.82 -11.22
C GLN A 71 16.18 4.34 -11.36
N THR A 72 15.00 4.91 -11.09
CA THR A 72 14.67 6.31 -11.37
C THR A 72 15.00 7.25 -10.23
N ASP A 73 14.85 6.81 -8.98
CA ASP A 73 14.98 7.65 -7.78
C ASP A 73 16.31 7.44 -7.03
N ARG A 74 17.32 6.90 -7.71
CA ARG A 74 18.65 6.54 -7.19
C ARG A 74 19.42 7.63 -6.42
N ALA A 75 19.07 8.90 -6.57
CA ALA A 75 19.69 9.99 -5.84
C ALA A 75 19.11 10.18 -4.43
N ASP A 76 17.95 9.59 -4.16
CA ASP A 76 17.23 9.70 -2.90
C ASP A 76 17.41 8.44 -2.05
N SER A 77 18.29 8.49 -1.07
CA SER A 77 18.60 7.31 -0.24
C SER A 77 17.39 6.82 0.56
N GLU A 78 16.45 7.70 0.89
CA GLU A 78 15.30 7.37 1.73
C GLU A 78 14.29 6.48 0.98
N ILE A 79 13.87 6.87 -0.23
CA ILE A 79 12.96 6.05 -1.05
C ILE A 79 13.63 4.74 -1.48
N ILE A 80 14.93 4.76 -1.77
CA ILE A 80 15.71 3.56 -2.09
C ILE A 80 15.71 2.61 -0.89
N GLY A 81 15.95 3.11 0.32
CA GLY A 81 15.88 2.33 1.55
C GLY A 81 14.51 1.69 1.75
N TYR A 82 13.42 2.45 1.58
CA TYR A 82 12.06 1.90 1.67
C TYR A 82 11.78 0.84 0.61
N ALA A 83 12.24 1.03 -0.63
CA ALA A 83 12.04 0.05 -1.69
C ALA A 83 12.78 -1.27 -1.39
N LEU A 84 14.04 -1.20 -0.97
CA LEU A 84 14.84 -2.37 -0.58
C LEU A 84 14.26 -3.10 0.63
N ASP A 85 13.82 -2.37 1.66
CA ASP A 85 13.16 -2.97 2.83
C ASP A 85 11.85 -3.68 2.45
N THR A 86 11.09 -3.10 1.51
CA THR A 86 9.86 -3.69 1.00
C THR A 86 10.16 -4.98 0.24
N LEU A 87 11.16 -4.97 -0.65
CA LEU A 87 11.61 -6.15 -1.38
C LEU A 87 12.12 -7.24 -0.41
N TYR A 88 12.87 -6.86 0.62
CA TYR A 88 13.31 -7.79 1.65
C TYR A 88 12.12 -8.45 2.36
N ASN A 89 11.12 -7.67 2.79
CA ASN A 89 9.91 -8.22 3.42
C ASN A 89 9.14 -9.18 2.49
N VAL A 90 9.16 -8.92 1.17
CA VAL A 90 8.49 -9.75 0.16
C VAL A 90 9.29 -11.02 -0.17
N LEU A 91 10.61 -10.99 -0.09
CA LEU A 91 11.47 -12.09 -0.53
C LEU A 91 12.03 -12.94 0.61
N SER A 92 12.19 -12.39 1.82
CA SER A 92 12.71 -13.11 2.98
C SER A 92 11.74 -14.17 3.48
N ASN A 93 12.25 -15.38 3.73
CA ASN A 93 11.48 -16.47 4.32
C ASN A 93 11.60 -16.53 5.85
N ASP A 94 12.34 -15.59 6.45
CA ASP A 94 12.69 -15.59 7.88
C ASP A 94 11.48 -15.26 8.78
N ALA A 95 10.36 -14.80 8.21
CA ALA A 95 9.15 -14.46 8.94
C ALA A 95 8.35 -15.68 9.44
N GLU A 96 8.64 -16.89 8.96
CA GLU A 96 7.93 -18.12 9.35
C GLU A 96 8.48 -18.79 10.63
N GLU A 97 9.68 -18.41 11.13
CA GLU A 97 10.31 -19.07 12.28
C GLU A 97 9.97 -18.48 13.66
N ALA A 98 9.32 -17.32 13.75
CA ALA A 98 9.00 -16.68 15.03
C ALA A 98 7.77 -17.28 15.77
N GLY A 99 7.20 -18.39 15.26
CA GLY A 99 5.99 -19.02 15.79
C GLY A 99 6.16 -20.45 16.32
N LYS A 100 7.39 -20.98 16.41
CA LYS A 100 7.67 -22.31 16.96
C LYS A 100 8.70 -22.22 18.09
N SER A 101 8.21 -22.03 19.31
CA SER A 101 8.92 -22.36 20.55
C SER A 101 7.90 -22.81 21.58
#